data_AF-A0A1J5PRC5-F1
#
_entry.id   AF-A0A1J5PRC5-F1
#
_cell.length_a   1.000
_cell.length_b   1.000
_cell.length_c   1.000
_cell.angle_alpha   90.00
_cell.angle_beta   90.00
_cell.angle_gamma   90.00
#
_symmetry.space_group_name_H-M   'P 1'
#
loop_
_entity.id
_entity.type
_entity.pdbx_description
1 polymer ?
#
loop_
_entity_poly.entity_id
_entity_poly.type
_entity_poly.pdbx_seq_one_letter_code
_entity_poly.pdbx_strand_id
1 'polypeptide(L)'
;MTQDLVVTEQDCATHAGYLMRAIVEGGEVIESLRDRILGRTTAEDVLHPENQSVLAAAGTMLDEDLIEELEAAGVDEVKVRTALTCETRFGICAKCYGRDLGRGGLVNGGEAVGVIAAQSIGEPGTQLTMRTFHIGGAASRSAIASSVQAKSNGNIGFNATMRYVTNGKGELVVIARSGEIIIHDEHGRERERHKVPYGAVLTIKADQTIKAGTTLANWDPLTRPIITEFAGKALFENLVEGLTVAKQVDEVTGLSTLVVIDPKHRGSAKVVRPQVKLIDASGNEVKIPGTDHSVTIGFPIGALVQVRDGQDVGPGEVLARIPVEGQKTRDITGGLPRVAELFEARSPKDKGVLAEMTGTISFGKETKGKIRLQITDPEGKVWEDLVPKEKNILVHEGQIVNKGESVVDGPADPQDILRLLGAEELARYIVDEVQDVYRLQGVKINDKHIEVIVRQMLRRVVVQNAGDTSYIVGEQVERSEMLNTNDALRADGKIPATFTNLLLGITKASLSTDSFISAASFQETTRVLTEAAIMGKRDGLRGLKENVIVGRLIPAGTGLAYHEARKVRENMDDAERRAIAEAEAAELAGQSEVELGEGASAE
;
A
#
# COMPACT_ATOMS: atom_id res chain seq x y z
N MET A 1 -13.37 4.11 17.36
CA MET A 1 -12.40 3.18 16.77
C MET A 1 -11.11 3.01 17.59
N THR A 2 -10.23 4.01 17.71
CA THR A 2 -8.86 3.81 18.26
C THR A 2 -8.72 3.72 19.78
N GLN A 3 -9.73 4.13 20.53
CA GLN A 3 -9.70 4.26 21.99
C GLN A 3 -9.15 3.03 22.75
N ASP A 4 -9.32 1.82 22.24
CA ASP A 4 -8.93 0.60 22.95
C ASP A 4 -7.45 0.26 22.74
N LEU A 5 -6.71 1.07 21.98
CA LEU A 5 -5.29 0.90 21.74
C LEU A 5 -4.47 1.61 22.83
N VAL A 6 -4.07 0.82 23.82
CA VAL A 6 -3.21 1.20 24.95
C VAL A 6 -1.89 0.43 24.86
N VAL A 7 -0.81 1.02 25.37
CA VAL A 7 0.46 0.29 25.52
C VAL A 7 0.32 -0.72 26.66
N THR A 8 0.28 -2.01 26.35
CA THR A 8 0.00 -3.07 27.33
C THR A 8 1.18 -3.97 27.61
N GLU A 9 2.16 -4.01 26.71
CA GLU A 9 3.34 -4.86 26.80
C GLU A 9 4.60 -4.04 26.49
N GLN A 10 5.76 -4.49 26.96
CA GLN A 10 7.01 -3.81 26.64
C GLN A 10 7.52 -4.18 25.25
N ASP A 11 7.46 -5.46 24.90
CA ASP A 11 7.96 -5.99 23.64
C ASP A 11 7.13 -7.21 23.20
N CYS A 12 6.55 -7.16 22.00
CA CYS A 12 5.86 -8.31 21.40
C CYS A 12 6.78 -9.29 20.67
N ALA A 13 8.11 -9.09 20.74
CA ALA A 13 9.15 -9.92 20.12
C ALA A 13 9.06 -10.08 18.59
N THR A 14 8.27 -9.25 17.90
CA THR A 14 8.20 -9.30 16.43
C THR A 14 9.49 -8.79 15.80
N HIS A 15 9.93 -9.49 14.77
CA HIS A 15 10.99 -9.07 13.84
C HIS A 15 10.44 -8.42 12.57
N ALA A 16 9.11 -8.40 12.43
CA ALA A 16 8.47 -7.69 11.33
C ALA A 16 8.62 -6.16 11.52
N GLY A 17 8.84 -5.47 10.41
CA GLY A 17 9.08 -4.04 10.41
C GLY A 17 9.04 -3.47 9.00
N TYR A 18 8.94 -2.15 8.92
CA TYR A 18 8.93 -1.44 7.66
C TYR A 18 10.32 -0.94 7.34
N LEU A 19 10.74 -1.15 6.10
CA LEU A 19 11.91 -0.52 5.55
C LEU A 19 11.60 0.97 5.31
N MET A 20 12.17 1.83 6.14
CA MET A 20 12.03 3.27 6.03
C MET A 20 13.21 3.84 5.25
N ARG A 21 12.89 4.76 4.33
CA ARG A 21 13.83 5.50 3.48
C ARG A 21 13.43 6.97 3.46
N ALA A 22 14.36 7.85 3.14
CA ALA A 22 14.03 9.25 2.85
C ALA A 22 13.01 9.35 1.70
N ILE A 23 12.06 10.27 1.81
CA ILE A 23 11.10 10.54 0.73
C ILE A 23 11.71 11.57 -0.18
N VAL A 24 12.04 11.16 -1.40
CA VAL A 24 12.67 12.00 -2.41
C VAL A 24 11.71 12.13 -3.59
N GLU A 25 11.30 13.35 -3.91
CA GLU A 25 10.51 13.65 -5.11
C GLU A 25 11.23 14.67 -5.98
N GLY A 26 11.46 14.34 -7.25
CA GLY A 26 12.17 15.24 -8.18
C GLY A 26 13.59 15.61 -7.71
N GLY A 27 14.22 14.72 -6.93
CA GLY A 27 15.51 14.94 -6.29
C GLY A 27 15.48 15.91 -5.10
N GLU A 28 14.33 16.45 -4.70
CA GLU A 28 14.21 17.17 -3.43
C GLU A 28 13.82 16.18 -2.33
N VAL A 29 14.53 16.23 -1.22
CA VAL A 29 14.20 15.44 -0.03
C VAL A 29 13.01 16.14 0.63
N ILE A 30 11.81 15.57 0.47
CA ILE A 30 10.60 16.05 1.14
C ILE A 30 10.70 15.77 2.63
N GLU A 31 11.13 14.55 2.97
CA GLU A 31 11.30 14.10 4.34
C GLU A 31 12.56 13.27 4.47
N SER A 32 13.42 13.67 5.41
CA SER A 32 14.70 13.00 5.65
C SER A 32 14.48 11.63 6.32
N LEU A 33 15.46 10.73 6.19
CA LEU A 33 15.42 9.46 6.92
C LEU A 33 15.35 9.71 8.43
N ARG A 34 16.15 10.66 8.94
CA ARG A 34 16.18 11.12 10.33
C ARG A 34 14.79 11.42 10.88
N ASP A 35 14.02 12.25 10.20
CA ASP A 35 12.68 12.66 10.68
C ASP A 35 11.71 11.47 10.76
N ARG A 36 11.84 10.52 9.83
CA ARG A 36 10.96 9.34 9.74
C ARG A 36 11.26 8.27 10.79
N ILE A 37 12.55 8.09 11.12
CA ILE A 37 12.99 7.04 12.05
C ILE A 37 13.14 7.54 13.49
N LEU A 38 13.14 8.86 13.72
CA LEU A 38 13.26 9.45 15.05
C LEU A 38 12.23 8.87 16.03
N GLY A 39 12.75 8.31 17.12
CA GLY A 39 11.94 7.71 18.16
C GLY A 39 11.21 6.45 17.74
N ARG A 40 11.67 5.76 16.68
CA ARG A 40 11.25 4.40 16.35
C ARG A 40 12.26 3.38 16.86
N THR A 41 11.87 2.11 16.87
CA THR A 41 12.73 1.01 17.30
C THR A 41 13.15 0.19 16.10
N THR A 42 14.42 -0.21 16.02
CA THR A 42 14.93 -1.10 14.96
C THR A 42 14.28 -2.49 15.04
N ALA A 43 13.92 -3.07 13.88
CA ALA A 43 13.39 -4.43 13.79
C ALA A 43 14.51 -5.47 13.62
N GLU A 44 15.61 -5.07 12.97
CA GLU A 44 16.81 -5.86 12.69
C GLU A 44 18.06 -5.07 13.08
N ASP A 45 19.21 -5.74 13.16
CA ASP A 45 20.49 -5.09 13.41
C ASP A 45 20.82 -4.15 12.24
N VAL A 46 21.10 -2.89 12.56
CA VAL A 46 21.55 -1.90 11.59
C VAL A 46 23.06 -2.01 11.49
N LEU A 47 23.53 -2.43 10.32
CA LEU A 47 24.94 -2.64 10.04
C LEU A 47 25.54 -1.38 9.41
N HIS A 48 26.79 -1.08 9.77
CA HIS A 48 27.57 -0.08 9.08
C HIS A 48 27.84 -0.55 7.65
N PRO A 49 27.57 0.27 6.61
CA PRO A 49 27.67 -0.15 5.21
C PRO A 49 29.05 -0.72 4.83
N GLU A 50 30.12 -0.03 5.25
CA GLU A 50 31.50 -0.37 4.85
C GLU A 50 32.14 -1.54 5.63
N ASN A 51 32.04 -1.55 6.96
CA ASN A 51 32.75 -2.52 7.80
C ASN A 51 31.87 -3.63 8.37
N GLN A 52 30.55 -3.58 8.12
CA GLN A 52 29.56 -4.55 8.59
C GLN A 52 29.48 -4.69 10.13
N SER A 53 30.01 -3.73 10.89
CA SER A 53 29.83 -3.67 12.34
C SER A 53 28.41 -3.24 12.69
N VAL A 54 27.87 -3.74 13.81
CA VAL A 54 26.53 -3.36 14.28
C VAL A 54 26.57 -1.94 14.85
N LEU A 55 25.84 -1.01 14.23
CA LEU A 55 25.64 0.36 14.72
C LEU A 55 24.50 0.43 15.73
N ALA A 56 23.38 -0.23 15.42
CA ALA A 56 22.24 -0.33 16.31
C ALA A 56 21.71 -1.77 16.31
N ALA A 57 21.71 -2.41 17.47
CA ALA A 57 21.15 -3.76 17.61
C ALA A 57 19.63 -3.74 17.41
N ALA A 58 19.05 -4.88 17.02
CA ALA A 58 17.61 -5.07 16.91
C ALA A 58 16.91 -4.77 18.24
N GLY A 59 15.79 -4.03 18.17
CA GLY A 59 15.03 -3.63 19.35
C GLY A 59 15.58 -2.40 20.08
N THR A 60 16.55 -1.69 19.49
CA THR A 60 17.09 -0.42 20.01
C THR A 60 16.24 0.74 19.52
N MET A 61 15.91 1.68 20.40
CA MET A 61 15.23 2.92 20.01
C MET A 61 16.23 3.90 19.42
N LEU A 62 15.85 4.53 18.31
CA LEU A 62 16.61 5.55 17.62
C LEU A 62 16.35 6.91 18.25
N ASP A 63 17.31 7.41 19.02
CA ASP A 63 17.37 8.77 19.53
C ASP A 63 18.21 9.67 18.61
N GLU A 64 18.31 10.95 18.95
CA GLU A 64 19.05 11.93 18.17
C GLU A 64 20.53 11.56 18.02
N ASP A 65 21.18 11.08 19.08
CA ASP A 65 22.60 10.73 19.09
C ASP A 65 22.89 9.52 18.19
N LEU A 66 22.10 8.46 18.32
CA LEU A 66 22.24 7.26 17.48
C LEU A 66 21.93 7.56 16.01
N ILE A 67 20.98 8.47 15.74
CA ILE A 67 20.71 8.90 14.37
C ILE A 67 21.88 9.70 13.79
N GLU A 68 22.54 10.55 14.58
CA GLU A 68 23.75 11.24 14.13
C GLU A 68 24.87 10.25 13.79
N GLU A 69 25.03 9.17 14.56
CA GLU A 69 25.95 8.07 14.24
C GLU A 69 25.55 7.35 12.94
N LEU A 70 24.26 7.06 12.74
CA LEU A 70 23.74 6.44 11.52
C LEU A 70 23.94 7.33 10.28
N GLU A 71 23.69 8.65 10.41
CA GLU A 71 23.91 9.63 9.35
C GLU A 71 25.40 9.75 9.02
N ALA A 72 26.28 9.79 10.03
CA ALA A 72 27.72 9.84 9.85
C ALA A 72 28.27 8.57 9.19
N ALA A 73 27.71 7.41 9.53
CA ALA A 73 28.01 6.13 8.87
C ALA A 73 27.37 6.02 7.47
N GLY A 74 26.48 6.95 7.09
CA GLY A 74 25.79 6.99 5.81
C GLY A 74 24.77 5.87 5.62
N VAL A 75 24.04 5.49 6.66
CA VAL A 75 22.92 4.55 6.55
C VAL A 75 21.76 5.22 5.80
N ASP A 76 21.31 4.60 4.71
CA ASP A 76 20.29 5.11 3.77
C ASP A 76 18.90 4.51 4.00
N GLU A 77 18.85 3.32 4.59
CA GLU A 77 17.62 2.65 4.97
C GLU A 77 17.69 1.97 6.33
N VAL A 78 16.57 1.99 7.05
CA VAL A 78 16.47 1.32 8.35
C VAL A 78 15.15 0.58 8.43
N LYS A 79 15.20 -0.72 8.76
CA LYS A 79 14.01 -1.50 9.05
C LYS A 79 13.57 -1.24 10.49
N VAL A 80 12.43 -0.57 10.65
CA VAL A 80 11.89 -0.17 11.95
C VAL A 80 10.60 -0.91 12.27
N ARG A 81 10.36 -1.15 13.55
CA ARG A 81 9.08 -1.66 14.04
C ARG A 81 8.01 -0.59 13.90
N THR A 82 6.79 -1.03 13.63
CA THR A 82 5.66 -0.14 13.39
C THR A 82 4.44 -0.57 14.20
N ALA A 83 3.47 0.34 14.34
CA ALA A 83 2.22 -0.01 14.98
C ALA A 83 1.49 -1.12 14.21
N LEU A 84 1.62 -1.20 12.87
CA LEU A 84 0.96 -2.22 12.09
C LEU A 84 1.52 -3.63 12.32
N THR A 85 2.84 -3.75 12.39
CA THR A 85 3.56 -5.02 12.53
C THR A 85 3.53 -5.60 13.94
N CYS A 86 3.02 -4.84 14.93
CA CYS A 86 2.94 -5.31 16.30
C CYS A 86 2.06 -6.57 16.46
N GLU A 87 2.58 -7.59 17.13
CA GLU A 87 1.91 -8.89 17.34
C GLU A 87 1.08 -8.98 18.62
N THR A 88 1.19 -7.98 19.52
CA THR A 88 0.34 -7.85 20.72
C THR A 88 -1.14 -7.96 20.33
N ARG A 89 -1.83 -8.92 20.97
CA ARG A 89 -3.22 -9.28 20.67
C ARG A 89 -4.19 -8.14 21.01
N PHE A 90 -4.06 -7.60 22.21
CA PHE A 90 -4.90 -6.52 22.73
C PHE A 90 -4.01 -5.35 23.16
N GLY A 91 -4.05 -4.27 22.38
CA GLY A 91 -3.16 -3.13 22.58
C GLY A 91 -1.98 -3.13 21.60
N ILE A 92 -0.88 -2.53 22.05
CA ILE A 92 0.38 -2.41 21.32
C ILE A 92 1.54 -2.49 22.31
N CYS A 93 2.69 -3.01 21.88
CA CYS A 93 3.87 -2.98 22.73
C CYS A 93 4.62 -1.64 22.65
N ALA A 94 5.34 -1.30 23.71
CA ALA A 94 6.11 -0.05 23.80
C ALA A 94 7.14 0.06 22.67
N LYS A 95 7.86 -1.02 22.34
CA LYS A 95 8.87 -1.01 21.26
C LYS A 95 8.29 -0.79 19.86
N CYS A 96 7.09 -1.29 19.56
CA CYS A 96 6.46 -1.08 18.25
C CYS A 96 5.94 0.35 18.07
N TYR A 97 5.58 1.04 19.15
CA TYR A 97 5.20 2.46 19.11
C TYR A 97 6.43 3.40 19.18
N GLY A 98 7.42 3.00 19.98
CA GLY A 98 8.67 3.72 20.24
C GLY A 98 8.47 4.88 21.21
N ARG A 99 9.05 6.03 20.86
CA ARG A 99 9.08 7.24 21.67
C ARG A 99 7.72 7.92 21.77
N ASP A 100 7.38 8.34 22.99
CA ASP A 100 6.32 9.29 23.28
C ASP A 100 6.76 10.69 22.84
N LEU A 101 6.09 11.25 21.84
CA LEU A 101 6.45 12.55 21.26
C LEU A 101 6.13 13.74 22.19
N GLY A 102 5.32 13.54 23.23
CA GLY A 102 5.02 14.58 24.22
C GLY A 102 6.03 14.64 25.35
N ARG A 103 6.57 13.48 25.77
CA ARG A 103 7.52 13.37 26.90
C ARG A 103 8.98 13.15 26.50
N GLY A 104 9.22 12.71 25.26
CA GLY A 104 10.57 12.49 24.72
C GLY A 104 11.26 11.20 25.17
N GLY A 105 10.64 10.35 25.99
CA GLY A 105 11.17 9.03 26.36
C GLY A 105 10.45 7.88 25.63
N LEU A 106 10.83 6.64 25.94
CA LEU A 106 10.03 5.46 25.54
C LEU A 106 8.62 5.59 26.09
N VAL A 107 7.64 5.22 25.27
CA VAL A 107 6.25 5.27 25.71
C VAL A 107 6.03 4.38 26.94
N ASN A 108 5.33 4.92 27.94
CA ASN A 108 5.07 4.22 29.19
C ASN A 108 3.97 3.17 29.00
N GLY A 109 4.07 2.09 29.78
CA GLY A 109 2.96 1.15 29.95
C GLY A 109 1.71 1.89 30.43
N GLY A 110 0.57 1.60 29.81
CA GLY A 110 -0.71 2.24 30.08
C GLY A 110 -0.98 3.52 29.28
N GLU A 111 -0.06 4.00 28.45
CA GLU A 111 -0.33 5.20 27.64
C GLU A 111 -1.40 4.92 26.57
N ALA A 112 -2.41 5.79 26.47
CA ALA A 112 -3.55 5.63 25.56
C ALA A 112 -3.23 6.15 24.14
N VAL A 113 -2.25 5.51 23.49
CA VAL A 113 -1.71 5.95 22.18
C VAL A 113 -2.76 6.04 21.07
N GLY A 114 -3.84 5.24 21.14
CA GLY A 114 -4.95 5.34 20.21
C GLY A 114 -5.73 6.65 20.30
N VAL A 115 -5.90 7.19 21.50
CA VAL A 115 -6.55 8.49 21.73
C VAL A 115 -5.63 9.62 21.28
N ILE A 116 -4.35 9.53 21.62
CA ILE A 116 -3.32 10.50 21.21
C ILE A 116 -3.28 10.60 19.68
N ALA A 117 -3.16 9.46 18.98
CA ALA A 117 -3.15 9.43 17.53
C ALA A 117 -4.40 10.05 16.88
N ALA A 118 -5.59 9.77 17.43
CA ALA A 118 -6.82 10.36 16.94
C ALA A 118 -6.87 11.88 17.13
N GLN A 119 -6.37 12.39 18.26
CA GLN A 119 -6.29 13.83 18.52
C GLN A 119 -5.26 14.53 17.62
N SER A 120 -4.07 13.94 17.47
CA SER A 120 -2.98 14.47 16.62
C SER A 120 -3.37 14.61 15.15
N ILE A 121 -4.36 13.83 14.67
CA ILE A 121 -4.89 13.91 13.31
C ILE A 121 -6.14 14.82 13.28
N GLY A 122 -7.05 14.65 14.24
CA GLY A 122 -8.34 15.32 14.28
C GLY A 122 -8.25 16.82 14.55
N GLU A 123 -7.45 17.25 15.53
CA GLU A 123 -7.32 18.67 15.87
C GLU A 123 -6.79 19.48 14.67
N PRO A 124 -5.64 19.14 14.04
CA PRO A 124 -5.21 19.87 12.85
C PRO A 124 -6.21 19.73 11.71
N GLY A 125 -6.88 18.58 11.55
CA GLY A 125 -7.91 18.37 10.54
C GLY A 125 -9.07 19.37 10.63
N THR A 126 -9.56 19.66 11.85
CA THR A 126 -10.58 20.70 12.05
C THR A 126 -10.06 22.10 11.71
N GLN A 127 -8.78 22.39 11.99
CA GLN A 127 -8.15 23.65 11.60
C GLN A 127 -8.01 23.77 10.08
N LEU A 128 -7.72 22.66 9.37
CA LEU A 128 -7.65 22.62 7.91
C LEU A 128 -8.97 23.02 7.26
N THR A 129 -10.10 22.53 7.80
CA THR A 129 -11.42 22.91 7.27
C THR A 129 -11.68 24.41 7.36
N MET A 130 -11.12 25.12 8.34
CA MET A 130 -11.25 26.57 8.41
C MET A 130 -10.30 27.31 7.43
N ARG A 131 -9.11 26.76 7.16
CA ARG A 131 -8.09 27.40 6.29
C ARG A 131 -8.36 27.17 4.80
N THR A 132 -8.82 25.99 4.41
CA THR A 132 -8.95 25.56 3.00
C THR A 132 -9.85 26.48 2.17
N PHE A 133 -10.90 27.08 2.77
CA PHE A 133 -11.81 27.99 2.06
C PHE A 133 -11.15 29.25 1.50
N HIS A 134 -9.98 29.65 2.01
CA HIS A 134 -9.34 30.92 1.64
C HIS A 134 -8.35 30.79 0.47
N ILE A 135 -7.89 29.56 0.15
CA ILE A 135 -6.88 29.30 -0.89
C ILE A 135 -7.52 28.79 -2.20
N GLY A 136 -8.82 28.44 -2.18
CA GLY A 136 -9.56 27.80 -3.28
C GLY A 136 -9.71 28.58 -4.61
N GLY A 137 -8.93 29.66 -4.83
CA GLY A 137 -8.95 30.46 -6.05
C GLY A 137 -7.61 30.60 -6.78
N ALA A 138 -6.48 30.20 -6.20
CA ALA A 138 -5.16 30.38 -6.82
C ALA A 138 -4.59 29.03 -7.30
N ALA A 139 -4.80 28.70 -8.56
CA ALA A 139 -4.13 27.57 -9.21
C ALA A 139 -2.66 27.95 -9.50
N SER A 140 -1.73 27.57 -8.61
CA SER A 140 -0.31 27.60 -8.95
C SER A 140 -0.02 26.44 -9.91
N ARG A 141 0.40 26.77 -11.14
CA ARG A 141 0.98 25.77 -12.03
C ARG A 141 2.40 25.49 -11.55
N SER A 142 2.62 24.31 -11.00
CA SER A 142 3.97 23.78 -10.83
C SER A 142 4.64 23.69 -12.20
N ALA A 143 5.92 24.05 -12.31
CA ALA A 143 6.68 23.88 -13.54
C ALA A 143 6.72 22.40 -13.91
N ILE A 144 6.37 22.06 -15.16
CA ILE A 144 6.33 20.66 -15.59
C ILE A 144 7.77 20.21 -15.88
N ALA A 145 8.27 19.28 -15.06
CA ALA A 145 9.60 18.71 -15.26
C ALA A 145 9.65 17.90 -16.57
N SER A 146 10.62 18.21 -17.43
CA SER A 146 10.92 17.52 -18.70
C SER A 146 12.22 16.72 -18.66
N SER A 147 12.94 16.80 -17.55
CA SER A 147 14.22 16.13 -17.35
C SER A 147 14.47 15.92 -15.87
N VAL A 148 15.35 14.98 -15.57
CA VAL A 148 15.90 14.79 -14.24
C VAL A 148 17.41 14.89 -14.28
N GLN A 149 17.98 15.65 -13.36
CA GLN A 149 19.41 15.90 -13.23
C GLN A 149 19.88 15.38 -11.89
N ALA A 150 21.07 14.80 -11.88
CA ALA A 150 21.75 14.39 -10.66
C ALA A 150 22.11 15.62 -9.83
N LYS A 151 21.85 15.58 -8.52
CA LYS A 151 22.27 16.65 -7.59
C LYS A 151 23.61 16.34 -6.93
N SER A 152 24.07 15.10 -7.02
CA SER A 152 25.22 14.52 -6.34
C SER A 152 26.07 13.73 -7.32
N ASN A 153 27.35 13.57 -6.96
CA ASN A 153 28.24 12.65 -7.65
C ASN A 153 27.97 11.22 -7.16
N GLY A 154 28.13 10.23 -8.04
CA GLY A 154 27.95 8.83 -7.71
C GLY A 154 27.91 7.91 -8.94
N ASN A 155 27.62 6.64 -8.71
CA ASN A 155 27.44 5.61 -9.72
C ASN A 155 25.95 5.34 -9.93
N ILE A 156 25.53 5.17 -11.18
CA ILE A 156 24.14 4.87 -11.50
C ILE A 156 23.80 3.41 -11.18
N GLY A 157 22.70 3.21 -10.47
CA GLY A 157 21.96 1.95 -10.35
C GLY A 157 20.52 2.10 -10.83
N PHE A 158 19.86 0.97 -11.05
CA PHE A 158 18.44 0.91 -11.40
C PHE A 158 17.70 -0.01 -10.43
N ASN A 159 16.43 0.28 -10.15
CA ASN A 159 15.61 -0.63 -9.36
C ASN A 159 15.30 -1.94 -10.11
N ALA A 160 14.89 -2.99 -9.37
CA ALA A 160 14.65 -4.32 -9.94
C ALA A 160 13.54 -4.36 -11.00
N THR A 161 12.61 -3.40 -10.97
CA THR A 161 11.50 -3.29 -11.92
C THR A 161 11.87 -2.47 -13.17
N MET A 162 13.06 -1.85 -13.21
CA MET A 162 13.53 -1.07 -14.34
C MET A 162 13.75 -1.96 -15.55
N ARG A 163 13.08 -1.62 -16.64
CA ARG A 163 13.29 -2.23 -17.96
C ARG A 163 13.49 -1.12 -18.97
N TYR A 164 14.49 -1.30 -19.83
CA TYR A 164 14.81 -0.38 -20.91
C TYR A 164 15.28 -1.14 -22.13
N VAL A 165 15.11 -0.53 -23.29
CA VAL A 165 15.52 -1.08 -24.59
C VAL A 165 16.38 -0.05 -25.31
N THR A 166 17.28 -0.51 -26.18
CA THR A 166 18.10 0.39 -27.00
C THR A 166 17.40 0.64 -28.32
N ASN A 167 17.12 1.91 -28.63
CA ASN A 167 16.49 2.29 -29.89
C ASN A 167 17.49 2.22 -31.07
N GLY A 168 16.97 2.35 -32.30
CA GLY A 168 17.81 2.36 -33.51
C GLY A 168 18.84 3.49 -33.59
N LYS A 169 18.71 4.53 -32.76
CA LYS A 169 19.68 5.64 -32.62
C LYS A 169 20.75 5.39 -31.55
N GLY A 170 20.68 4.26 -30.85
CA GLY A 170 21.59 3.91 -29.75
C GLY A 170 21.23 4.55 -28.40
N GLU A 171 20.06 5.17 -28.27
CA GLU A 171 19.58 5.74 -27.01
C GLU A 171 18.83 4.68 -26.19
N LEU A 172 18.94 4.77 -24.87
CA LEU A 172 18.24 3.86 -23.95
C LEU A 172 16.86 4.44 -23.62
N VAL A 173 15.80 3.69 -23.90
CA VAL A 173 14.41 4.11 -23.70
C VAL A 173 13.77 3.24 -22.63
N VAL A 174 13.19 3.87 -21.61
CA VAL A 174 12.53 3.19 -20.48
C VAL A 174 11.20 2.60 -20.92
N ILE A 175 10.98 1.31 -20.66
CA ILE A 175 9.73 0.58 -20.95
C ILE A 175 8.99 0.11 -19.69
N ALA A 176 9.55 0.34 -18.50
CA ALA A 176 8.86 0.17 -17.23
C ALA A 176 8.13 1.45 -16.80
N ARG A 177 6.99 1.34 -16.08
CA ARG A 177 6.31 2.52 -15.49
C ARG A 177 6.69 2.77 -14.03
N SER A 178 7.20 1.75 -13.37
CA SER A 178 7.75 1.76 -12.01
C SER A 178 9.28 1.82 -12.01
N GLY A 179 9.87 2.36 -13.09
CA GLY A 179 11.32 2.49 -13.22
C GLY A 179 11.87 3.62 -12.36
N GLU A 180 12.96 3.34 -11.65
CA GLU A 180 13.66 4.33 -10.84
C GLU A 180 15.16 4.28 -11.12
N ILE A 181 15.77 5.47 -11.22
CA ILE A 181 17.22 5.65 -11.25
C ILE A 181 17.68 5.89 -9.82
N ILE A 182 18.68 5.13 -9.41
CA ILE A 182 19.30 5.25 -8.09
C ILE A 182 20.73 5.74 -8.33
N ILE A 183 21.20 6.70 -7.54
CA ILE A 183 22.60 7.12 -7.56
C ILE A 183 23.24 6.60 -6.29
N HIS A 184 24.22 5.71 -6.43
CA HIS A 184 25.02 5.18 -5.35
C HIS A 184 26.30 5.99 -5.14
N ASP A 185 26.84 6.04 -3.93
CA ASP A 185 28.19 6.54 -3.70
C ASP A 185 29.26 5.49 -4.06
N GLU A 186 30.54 5.81 -3.83
CA GLU A 186 31.66 4.87 -4.06
C GLU A 186 31.61 3.61 -3.16
N HIS A 187 30.77 3.63 -2.11
CA HIS A 187 30.60 2.56 -1.13
C HIS A 187 29.26 1.81 -1.31
N GLY A 188 28.50 2.11 -2.38
CA GLY A 188 27.22 1.47 -2.69
C GLY A 188 25.99 2.08 -2.02
N ARG A 189 26.12 3.15 -1.22
CA ARG A 189 25.03 3.82 -0.50
C ARG A 189 24.15 4.64 -1.44
N GLU A 190 22.85 4.54 -1.32
CA GLU A 190 21.91 5.34 -2.12
C GLU A 190 21.93 6.82 -1.71
N ARG A 191 22.37 7.70 -2.61
CA ARG A 191 22.34 9.16 -2.42
C ARG A 191 21.08 9.80 -2.99
N GLU A 192 20.62 9.32 -4.13
CA GLU A 192 19.45 9.87 -4.80
C GLU A 192 18.61 8.76 -5.42
N ARG A 193 17.30 8.99 -5.45
CA ARG A 193 16.34 8.15 -6.15
C ARG A 193 15.43 9.05 -6.98
N HIS A 194 15.34 8.73 -8.26
CA HIS A 194 14.57 9.49 -9.23
C HIS A 194 13.62 8.56 -9.95
N LYS A 195 12.31 8.79 -9.79
CA LYS A 195 11.30 8.09 -10.56
C LYS A 195 11.34 8.56 -12.01
N VAL A 196 11.33 7.61 -12.94
CA VAL A 196 11.42 7.90 -14.37
C VAL A 196 10.17 7.40 -15.09
N PRO A 197 9.51 8.25 -15.89
CA PRO A 197 8.30 7.84 -16.60
C PRO A 197 8.61 6.89 -17.75
N TYR A 198 7.58 6.13 -18.14
CA TYR A 198 7.61 5.31 -19.34
C TYR A 198 7.93 6.16 -20.58
N GLY A 199 8.87 5.67 -21.39
CA GLY A 199 9.36 6.31 -22.59
C GLY A 199 10.32 7.48 -22.38
N ALA A 200 10.78 7.69 -21.15
CA ALA A 200 11.93 8.56 -20.94
C ALA A 200 13.17 8.01 -21.65
N VAL A 201 13.97 8.92 -22.18
CA VAL A 201 15.26 8.63 -22.78
C VAL A 201 16.33 8.81 -21.72
N LEU A 202 17.01 7.73 -21.36
CA LEU A 202 18.14 7.76 -20.43
C LEU A 202 19.38 8.31 -21.18
N THR A 203 20.02 9.30 -20.58
CA THR A 203 21.31 9.85 -21.05
C THR A 203 22.50 9.17 -20.38
N ILE A 204 22.23 8.19 -19.52
CA ILE A 204 23.16 7.48 -18.65
C ILE A 204 22.97 5.97 -18.78
N LYS A 205 24.03 5.21 -18.50
CA LYS A 205 24.04 3.74 -18.48
C LYS A 205 24.10 3.23 -17.04
N ALA A 206 23.68 1.98 -16.83
CA ALA A 206 23.93 1.28 -15.56
C ALA A 206 25.44 1.30 -15.25
N ASP A 207 25.76 1.45 -13.96
CA ASP A 207 27.10 1.49 -13.39
C ASP A 207 27.98 2.66 -13.88
N GLN A 208 27.38 3.65 -14.57
CA GLN A 208 28.11 4.83 -15.01
C GLN A 208 28.37 5.77 -13.83
N THR A 209 29.63 6.18 -13.65
CA THR A 209 29.97 7.27 -12.71
C THR A 209 29.61 8.63 -13.31
N ILE A 210 28.90 9.44 -12.53
CA ILE A 210 28.39 10.75 -12.93
C ILE A 210 28.76 11.84 -11.92
N LYS A 211 28.73 13.09 -12.38
CA LYS A 211 28.87 14.29 -11.54
C LYS A 211 27.52 14.96 -11.32
N ALA A 212 27.40 15.70 -10.23
CA ALA A 212 26.29 16.61 -9.98
C ALA A 212 26.09 17.55 -11.19
N GLY A 213 24.82 17.78 -11.55
CA GLY A 213 24.40 18.52 -12.72
C GLY A 213 24.28 17.69 -14.01
N THR A 214 24.68 16.41 -14.00
CA THR A 214 24.51 15.53 -15.16
C THR A 214 23.03 15.18 -15.35
N THR A 215 22.50 15.41 -16.55
CA THR A 215 21.16 14.93 -16.91
C THR A 215 21.15 13.40 -16.91
N LEU A 216 20.17 12.83 -16.20
CA LEU A 216 19.98 11.38 -16.07
C LEU A 216 18.99 10.85 -17.11
N ALA A 217 17.87 11.56 -17.28
CA ALA A 217 16.83 11.19 -18.22
C ALA A 217 16.07 12.42 -18.72
N ASN A 218 15.57 12.34 -19.94
CA ASN A 218 14.75 13.36 -20.58
C ASN A 218 13.45 12.76 -21.09
N TRP A 219 12.37 13.52 -21.03
CA TRP A 219 11.08 13.13 -21.61
C TRP A 219 10.28 14.36 -22.05
N ASP A 220 9.27 14.12 -22.86
CA ASP A 220 8.31 15.14 -23.24
C ASP A 220 7.23 15.26 -22.15
N PRO A 221 7.12 16.40 -21.44
CA PRO A 221 6.14 16.57 -20.38
C PRO A 221 4.70 16.67 -20.89
N LEU A 222 4.51 16.98 -22.18
CA LEU A 222 3.20 17.24 -22.77
C LEU A 222 2.65 16.04 -23.54
N THR A 223 3.45 14.99 -23.72
CA THR A 223 3.02 13.80 -24.46
C THR A 223 3.43 12.51 -23.78
N ARG A 224 2.58 11.49 -23.89
CA ARG A 224 2.89 10.11 -23.51
C ARG A 224 3.27 9.34 -24.78
N PRO A 225 4.49 8.82 -24.90
CA PRO A 225 4.87 8.05 -26.08
C PRO A 225 4.26 6.64 -26.04
N ILE A 226 3.96 6.09 -27.22
CA ILE A 226 3.62 4.68 -27.44
C ILE A 226 4.84 4.04 -28.08
N ILE A 227 5.49 3.10 -27.39
CA ILE A 227 6.76 2.52 -27.80
C ILE A 227 6.58 1.03 -28.09
N THR A 228 7.24 0.54 -29.13
CA THR A 228 7.31 -0.91 -29.39
C THR A 228 8.47 -1.56 -28.62
N GLU A 229 8.22 -2.72 -28.02
CA GLU A 229 9.28 -3.57 -27.43
C GLU A 229 9.90 -4.51 -28.46
N PHE A 230 9.27 -4.65 -29.64
CA PHE A 230 9.66 -5.61 -30.67
C PHE A 230 10.14 -4.91 -31.95
N ALA A 231 11.09 -5.55 -32.63
CA ALA A 231 11.56 -5.14 -33.95
C ALA A 231 10.65 -5.72 -35.04
N GLY A 232 10.42 -4.97 -36.11
CA GLY A 232 9.71 -5.45 -37.29
C GLY A 232 9.33 -4.35 -38.24
N LYS A 233 8.73 -4.71 -39.37
CA LYS A 233 8.17 -3.78 -40.33
C LYS A 233 6.76 -3.39 -39.91
N ALA A 234 6.51 -2.09 -39.72
CA ALA A 234 5.21 -1.56 -39.37
C ALA A 234 4.22 -1.70 -40.54
N LEU A 235 3.15 -2.46 -40.35
CA LEU A 235 2.02 -2.55 -41.27
C LEU A 235 0.80 -1.90 -40.64
N PHE A 236 0.23 -0.90 -41.29
CA PHE A 236 -0.99 -0.27 -40.81
C PHE A 236 -2.21 -1.12 -41.07
N GLU A 237 -2.99 -1.34 -40.01
CA GLU A 237 -4.32 -1.90 -40.10
C GLU A 237 -5.33 -0.84 -39.66
N ASN A 238 -6.37 -0.64 -40.48
CA ASN A 238 -7.47 0.28 -40.17
C ASN A 238 -7.05 1.75 -40.00
N LEU A 239 -5.99 2.18 -40.67
CA LEU A 239 -5.49 3.55 -40.65
C LEU A 239 -5.85 4.24 -41.99
N VAL A 240 -7.08 4.76 -42.06
CA VAL A 240 -7.63 5.38 -43.28
C VAL A 240 -7.83 6.87 -43.05
N GLU A 241 -7.16 7.68 -43.88
CA GLU A 241 -7.26 9.14 -43.84
C GLU A 241 -8.71 9.61 -44.08
N GLY A 242 -9.19 10.51 -43.22
CA GLY A 242 -10.55 11.02 -43.20
C GLY A 242 -11.59 10.11 -42.53
N LEU A 243 -11.23 8.87 -42.18
CA LEU A 243 -12.12 7.95 -41.46
C LEU A 243 -11.62 7.69 -40.02
N THR A 244 -10.38 7.22 -39.86
CA THR A 244 -9.79 6.89 -38.54
C THR A 244 -8.65 7.81 -38.15
N VAL A 245 -8.02 8.47 -39.13
CA VAL A 245 -7.00 9.50 -38.90
C VAL A 245 -7.29 10.75 -39.71
N ALA A 246 -6.97 11.92 -39.17
CA ALA A 246 -7.00 13.20 -39.87
C ALA A 246 -5.60 13.76 -39.97
N LYS A 247 -5.26 14.33 -41.13
CA LYS A 247 -4.00 15.03 -41.33
C LYS A 247 -4.09 16.41 -40.71
N GLN A 248 -3.34 16.64 -39.63
CA GLN A 248 -3.19 17.95 -39.01
C GLN A 248 -1.88 18.56 -39.48
N VAL A 249 -1.96 19.73 -40.10
CA VAL A 249 -0.78 20.50 -40.47
C VAL A 249 -0.47 21.45 -39.33
N ASP A 250 0.76 21.38 -38.82
CA ASP A 250 1.26 22.36 -37.87
C ASP A 250 1.48 23.70 -38.58
N GLU A 251 0.80 24.75 -38.13
CA GLU A 251 0.85 26.09 -38.73
C GLU A 251 2.24 26.72 -38.65
N VAL A 252 3.08 26.30 -37.69
CA VAL A 252 4.42 26.85 -37.48
C VAL A 252 5.46 26.12 -38.31
N THR A 253 5.42 24.78 -38.31
CA THR A 253 6.46 23.97 -38.97
C THR A 253 6.10 23.55 -40.40
N GLY A 254 4.82 23.63 -40.79
CA GLY A 254 4.31 23.15 -42.07
C GLY A 254 4.32 21.62 -42.20
N LEU A 255 4.73 20.89 -41.15
CA LEU A 255 4.75 19.43 -41.14
C LEU A 255 3.34 18.90 -40.88
N SER A 256 2.97 17.89 -41.65
CA SER A 256 1.70 17.19 -41.48
C SER A 256 1.87 15.96 -40.61
N THR A 257 1.11 15.89 -39.52
CA THR A 257 1.04 14.75 -38.61
C THR A 257 -0.33 14.08 -38.72
N LEU A 258 -0.37 12.74 -38.67
CA LEU A 258 -1.63 12.00 -38.64
C LEU A 258 -2.15 11.94 -37.20
N VAL A 259 -3.37 12.41 -36.99
CA VAL A 259 -4.03 12.42 -35.68
C VAL A 259 -5.18 11.44 -35.70
N VAL A 260 -5.21 10.52 -34.74
CA VAL A 260 -6.32 9.57 -34.63
C VAL A 260 -7.59 10.30 -34.23
N ILE A 261 -8.64 10.11 -35.02
CA ILE A 261 -9.96 10.71 -34.79
C ILE A 261 -10.99 9.63 -34.45
N ASP A 262 -12.02 10.01 -33.69
CA ASP A 262 -13.18 9.14 -33.48
C ASP A 262 -13.97 9.02 -34.81
N PRO A 263 -14.22 7.81 -35.34
CA PRO A 263 -14.95 7.61 -36.61
C PRO A 263 -16.44 8.04 -36.59
N LYS A 264 -16.90 8.80 -35.59
CA LYS A 264 -18.27 9.35 -35.53
C LYS A 264 -18.49 10.38 -36.64
N HIS A 265 -19.11 9.97 -37.75
CA HIS A 265 -20.24 10.65 -38.42
C HIS A 265 -20.73 10.00 -39.73
N ARG A 266 -20.28 8.81 -40.14
CA ARG A 266 -20.80 8.18 -41.38
C ARG A 266 -21.07 6.67 -41.23
N GLY A 267 -22.24 6.34 -40.69
CA GLY A 267 -23.05 5.15 -41.05
C GLY A 267 -22.47 3.73 -40.91
N SER A 268 -21.24 3.52 -40.45
CA SER A 268 -20.63 2.18 -40.34
C SER A 268 -20.78 1.61 -38.92
N ALA A 269 -21.39 0.43 -38.84
CA ALA A 269 -21.75 -0.26 -37.58
C ALA A 269 -20.55 -0.88 -36.81
N LYS A 270 -19.31 -0.63 -37.25
CA LYS A 270 -18.10 -1.21 -36.66
C LYS A 270 -17.11 -0.09 -36.34
N VAL A 271 -16.86 0.14 -35.06
CA VAL A 271 -15.79 1.04 -34.59
C VAL A 271 -14.47 0.38 -34.96
N VAL A 272 -13.84 0.85 -36.02
CA VAL A 272 -12.55 0.34 -36.46
C VAL A 272 -11.46 1.18 -35.80
N ARG A 273 -10.61 0.55 -34.98
CA ARG A 273 -9.49 1.23 -34.33
C ARG A 273 -8.28 1.18 -35.25
N PRO A 274 -7.57 2.30 -35.46
CA PRO A 274 -6.29 2.26 -36.17
C PRO A 274 -5.26 1.55 -35.31
N GLN A 275 -4.55 0.60 -35.92
CA GLN A 275 -3.54 -0.21 -35.26
C GLN A 275 -2.34 -0.38 -36.18
N VAL A 276 -1.19 -0.71 -35.60
CA VAL A 276 0.00 -1.12 -36.33
C VAL A 276 0.36 -2.56 -35.94
N LYS A 277 0.54 -3.40 -36.95
CA LYS A 277 1.09 -4.74 -36.81
C LYS A 277 2.57 -4.72 -37.14
N LEU A 278 3.34 -5.58 -36.46
CA LEU A 278 4.75 -5.77 -36.77
C LEU A 278 4.92 -7.07 -37.55
N ILE A 279 5.64 -6.99 -38.67
CA ILE A 279 5.96 -8.13 -39.53
C ILE A 279 7.46 -8.39 -39.45
N ASP A 280 7.85 -9.66 -39.34
CA ASP A 280 9.24 -10.07 -39.38
C ASP A 280 9.83 -10.00 -40.82
N ALA A 281 11.13 -10.24 -40.95
CA ALA A 281 11.80 -10.27 -42.26
C ALA A 281 11.32 -11.40 -43.18
N SER A 282 10.62 -12.41 -42.64
CA SER A 282 10.07 -13.55 -43.37
C SER A 282 8.62 -13.31 -43.84
N GLY A 283 8.04 -12.16 -43.51
CA GLY A 283 6.65 -11.83 -43.85
C GLY A 283 5.60 -12.37 -42.88
N ASN A 284 6.02 -12.93 -41.74
CA ASN A 284 5.10 -13.43 -40.70
C ASN A 284 4.85 -12.35 -39.64
N GLU A 285 3.67 -12.40 -39.00
CA GLU A 285 3.36 -11.52 -37.88
C GLU A 285 4.30 -11.81 -36.69
N VAL A 286 4.93 -10.77 -36.15
CA VAL A 286 5.74 -10.88 -34.93
C VAL A 286 4.80 -11.27 -33.80
N LYS A 287 5.06 -12.40 -33.15
CA LYS A 287 4.26 -12.88 -32.02
C LYS A 287 4.84 -12.42 -30.68
N ILE A 288 3.96 -12.16 -29.73
CA ILE A 288 4.35 -11.88 -28.34
C ILE A 288 4.93 -13.19 -27.75
N PRO A 289 6.14 -13.17 -27.15
CA PRO A 289 6.74 -14.34 -26.52
C PRO A 289 5.79 -15.00 -25.52
N GLY A 290 5.55 -16.30 -25.69
CA GLY A 290 4.66 -17.09 -24.81
C GLY A 290 3.17 -17.06 -25.18
N THR A 291 2.76 -16.32 -26.22
CA THR A 291 1.36 -16.32 -26.68
C THR A 291 1.25 -16.51 -28.20
N ASP A 292 0.08 -16.94 -28.67
CA ASP A 292 -0.24 -16.99 -30.11
C ASP A 292 -0.69 -15.65 -30.69
N HIS A 293 -0.69 -14.59 -29.89
CA HIS A 293 -1.11 -13.25 -30.30
C HIS A 293 0.02 -12.53 -31.04
N SER A 294 -0.32 -11.95 -32.19
CA SER A 294 0.58 -11.05 -32.90
C SER A 294 0.67 -9.69 -32.20
N VAL A 295 1.87 -9.10 -32.24
CA VAL A 295 2.15 -7.76 -31.73
C VAL A 295 1.38 -6.77 -32.57
N THR A 296 0.22 -6.38 -32.05
CA THR A 296 -0.68 -5.40 -32.65
C THR A 296 -0.81 -4.24 -31.68
N ILE A 297 -0.35 -3.06 -32.06
CA ILE A 297 -0.35 -1.88 -31.19
C ILE A 297 -1.42 -0.93 -31.68
N GLY A 298 -2.47 -0.75 -30.88
CA GLY A 298 -3.55 0.17 -31.20
C GLY A 298 -3.23 1.62 -30.84
N PHE A 299 -3.65 2.54 -31.71
CA PHE A 299 -3.54 3.97 -31.45
C PHE A 299 -4.85 4.50 -30.85
N PRO A 300 -4.83 5.09 -29.64
CA PRO A 300 -6.01 5.70 -29.05
C PRO A 300 -6.39 7.00 -29.76
N ILE A 301 -7.63 7.43 -29.57
CA ILE A 301 -8.15 8.69 -30.13
C ILE A 301 -7.31 9.86 -29.61
N GLY A 302 -6.98 10.80 -30.49
CA GLY A 302 -6.11 11.94 -30.21
C GLY A 302 -4.62 11.63 -30.29
N ALA A 303 -4.21 10.37 -30.50
CA ALA A 303 -2.80 10.04 -30.69
C ALA A 303 -2.25 10.63 -31.99
N LEU A 304 -1.06 11.21 -31.91
CA LEU A 304 -0.26 11.72 -33.01
C LEU A 304 0.65 10.59 -33.52
N VAL A 305 0.32 10.01 -34.66
CA VAL A 305 1.09 8.91 -35.27
C VAL A 305 2.37 9.46 -35.91
N GLN A 306 3.53 8.92 -35.52
CA GLN A 306 4.84 9.35 -36.00
C GLN A 306 5.48 8.39 -37.01
N VAL A 307 5.07 7.12 -36.99
CA VAL A 307 5.56 6.07 -37.90
C VAL A 307 4.84 6.13 -39.26
N ARG A 308 5.46 5.58 -40.32
CA ARG A 308 4.86 5.41 -41.66
C ARG A 308 4.55 3.93 -41.94
N ASP A 309 3.58 3.70 -42.82
CA ASP A 309 3.28 2.35 -43.30
C ASP A 309 4.49 1.76 -44.06
N GLY A 310 4.86 0.54 -43.73
CA GLY A 310 6.02 -0.16 -44.25
C GLY A 310 7.37 0.29 -43.69
N GLN A 311 7.42 1.16 -42.67
CA GLN A 311 8.66 1.57 -42.02
C GLN A 311 9.22 0.43 -41.15
N ASP A 312 10.52 0.17 -41.25
CA ASP A 312 11.22 -0.70 -40.32
C ASP A 312 11.34 0.01 -38.96
N VAL A 313 10.82 -0.63 -37.90
CA VAL A 313 10.88 -0.12 -36.53
C VAL A 313 11.68 -1.05 -35.64
N GLY A 314 12.51 -0.46 -34.78
CA GLY A 314 13.29 -1.17 -33.77
C GLY A 314 12.64 -1.16 -32.39
N PRO A 315 13.10 -1.99 -31.44
CA PRO A 315 12.71 -1.90 -30.04
C PRO A 315 13.01 -0.50 -29.50
N GLY A 316 12.13 0.10 -28.71
CA GLY A 316 12.32 1.44 -28.16
C GLY A 316 11.90 2.58 -29.08
N GLU A 317 11.43 2.29 -30.30
CA GLU A 317 10.96 3.31 -31.23
C GLU A 317 9.54 3.78 -30.91
N VAL A 318 9.33 5.10 -30.98
CA VAL A 318 8.05 5.74 -30.68
C VAL A 318 7.15 5.67 -31.92
N LEU A 319 6.05 4.93 -31.80
CA LEU A 319 5.07 4.76 -32.87
C LEU A 319 4.08 5.92 -32.94
N ALA A 320 3.64 6.40 -31.77
CA ALA A 320 2.74 7.54 -31.65
C ALA A 320 2.95 8.27 -30.33
N ARG A 321 2.41 9.49 -30.22
CA ARG A 321 2.42 10.30 -29.00
C ARG A 321 1.00 10.71 -28.64
N ILE A 322 0.62 10.53 -27.39
CA ILE A 322 -0.69 10.94 -26.87
C ILE A 322 -0.50 12.28 -26.16
N PRO A 323 -1.07 13.39 -26.67
CA PRO A 323 -1.09 14.65 -25.94
C PRO A 323 -1.72 14.44 -24.57
N VAL A 324 -1.04 14.88 -23.52
CA VAL A 324 -1.60 14.93 -22.18
C VAL A 324 -2.30 16.27 -22.06
N GLU A 325 -3.63 16.27 -21.95
CA GLU A 325 -4.33 17.48 -21.52
C GLU A 325 -3.69 17.91 -20.20
N GLY A 326 -3.10 19.10 -20.19
CA GLY A 326 -2.21 19.56 -19.13
C GLY A 326 -2.77 19.16 -17.78
N GLN A 327 -1.98 18.39 -17.02
CA GLN A 327 -2.42 17.73 -15.78
C GLN A 327 -3.38 18.67 -15.06
N LYS A 328 -4.66 18.29 -15.04
CA LYS A 328 -5.61 18.90 -14.12
C LYS A 328 -4.85 18.92 -12.81
N THR A 329 -4.64 20.12 -12.25
CA THR A 329 -4.02 20.28 -10.93
C THR A 329 -4.50 19.11 -10.10
N ARG A 330 -3.58 18.28 -9.54
CA ARG A 330 -3.94 17.27 -8.52
C ARG A 330 -5.03 17.94 -7.71
N ASP A 331 -6.17 17.29 -7.49
CA ASP A 331 -7.32 17.95 -6.89
C ASP A 331 -6.99 18.25 -5.40
N ILE A 332 -6.13 19.25 -5.16
CA ILE A 332 -5.66 19.73 -3.86
C ILE A 332 -6.88 20.31 -3.10
N THR A 333 -7.96 20.62 -3.81
CA THR A 333 -9.22 21.09 -3.21
C THR A 333 -9.93 20.02 -2.37
N GLY A 334 -9.51 18.75 -2.48
CA GLY A 334 -10.06 17.65 -1.70
C GLY A 334 -9.82 17.73 -0.19
N GLY A 335 -8.84 18.53 0.29
CA GLY A 335 -8.59 18.82 1.72
C GLY A 335 -8.92 17.67 2.68
N LEU A 336 -9.68 17.97 3.73
CA LEU A 336 -10.18 16.97 4.69
C LEU A 336 -11.14 15.91 4.08
N PRO A 337 -12.03 16.23 3.11
CA PRO A 337 -12.85 15.22 2.43
C PRO A 337 -12.07 14.02 1.88
N ARG A 338 -10.89 14.25 1.30
CA ARG A 338 -10.03 13.17 0.79
C ARG A 338 -9.52 12.27 1.92
N VAL A 339 -9.06 12.88 3.03
CA VAL A 339 -8.63 12.14 4.23
C VAL A 339 -9.78 11.32 4.80
N ALA A 340 -10.99 11.88 4.82
CA ALA A 340 -12.19 11.18 5.26
C ALA A 340 -12.55 10.00 4.34
N GLU A 341 -12.42 10.13 3.02
CA GLU A 341 -12.62 9.03 2.07
C GLU A 341 -11.65 7.86 2.33
N LEU A 342 -10.37 8.18 2.59
CA LEU A 342 -9.33 7.19 2.89
C LEU A 342 -9.63 6.45 4.20
N PHE A 343 -9.94 7.17 5.28
CA PHE A 343 -10.26 6.54 6.57
C PHE A 343 -11.61 5.84 6.60
N GLU A 344 -12.56 6.18 5.73
CA GLU A 344 -13.79 5.42 5.54
C GLU A 344 -13.62 4.23 4.58
N ALA A 345 -12.40 3.98 4.07
CA ALA A 345 -12.10 2.93 3.10
C ALA A 345 -13.07 2.91 1.91
N ARG A 346 -13.48 4.11 1.46
CA ARG A 346 -14.43 4.25 0.35
C ARG A 346 -13.70 4.08 -0.98
N SER A 347 -14.27 3.26 -1.86
CA SER A 347 -13.80 3.18 -3.24
C SER A 347 -13.97 4.54 -3.93
N PRO A 348 -12.91 5.10 -4.55
CA PRO A 348 -13.01 6.34 -5.31
C PRO A 348 -14.04 6.23 -6.44
N LYS A 349 -14.76 7.33 -6.72
CA LYS A 349 -15.75 7.36 -7.82
C LYS A 349 -15.12 7.08 -9.18
N ASP A 350 -13.95 7.64 -9.43
CA ASP A 350 -13.18 7.43 -10.66
C ASP A 350 -11.98 6.51 -10.42
N LYS A 351 -12.19 5.34 -9.80
CA LYS A 351 -11.08 4.46 -9.44
C LYS A 351 -10.26 3.97 -10.63
N GLY A 352 -8.93 4.01 -10.51
CA GLY A 352 -8.03 3.31 -11.42
C GLY A 352 -8.17 1.79 -11.29
N VAL A 353 -7.52 1.07 -12.21
CA VAL A 353 -7.46 -0.40 -12.17
C VAL A 353 -6.00 -0.81 -12.05
N LEU A 354 -5.70 -1.64 -11.05
CA LEU A 354 -4.39 -2.24 -10.84
C LEU A 354 -4.31 -3.60 -11.54
N ALA A 355 -3.11 -3.99 -11.95
CA ALA A 355 -2.86 -5.31 -12.55
C ALA A 355 -3.06 -6.42 -11.52
N GLU A 356 -3.95 -7.37 -11.80
CA GLU A 356 -4.22 -8.51 -10.89
C GLU A 356 -3.08 -9.51 -10.78
N MET A 357 -2.30 -9.64 -11.85
CA MET A 357 -1.20 -10.58 -11.95
C MET A 357 -0.08 -9.98 -12.79
N THR A 358 1.13 -10.48 -12.59
CA THR A 358 2.27 -10.15 -13.44
C THR A 358 2.13 -10.90 -14.75
N GLY A 359 2.24 -10.20 -15.88
CA GLY A 359 2.04 -10.82 -17.18
C GLY A 359 1.98 -9.83 -18.33
N THR A 360 1.70 -10.34 -19.52
CA THR A 360 1.58 -9.55 -20.75
C THR A 360 0.14 -9.14 -21.00
N ILE A 361 -0.06 -7.86 -21.31
CA ILE A 361 -1.36 -7.27 -21.61
C ILE A 361 -1.80 -7.63 -23.03
N SER A 362 -3.05 -8.07 -23.16
CA SER A 362 -3.77 -8.18 -24.44
C SER A 362 -5.19 -7.62 -24.30
N PHE A 363 -5.84 -7.30 -25.42
CA PHE A 363 -7.23 -6.85 -25.41
C PHE A 363 -8.15 -7.83 -26.14
N GLY A 364 -9.15 -8.32 -25.42
CA GLY A 364 -10.14 -9.23 -25.97
C GLY A 364 -11.27 -8.52 -26.74
N LYS A 365 -12.28 -9.29 -27.16
CA LYS A 365 -13.45 -8.75 -27.84
C LYS A 365 -14.20 -7.74 -26.97
N GLU A 366 -14.44 -6.56 -27.53
CA GLU A 366 -15.20 -5.50 -26.88
C GLU A 366 -16.66 -5.88 -26.66
N THR A 367 -17.23 -5.41 -25.56
CA THR A 367 -18.67 -5.48 -25.27
C THR A 367 -19.28 -4.07 -25.37
N LYS A 368 -20.60 -3.94 -25.38
CA LYS A 368 -21.28 -2.63 -25.36
C LYS A 368 -20.78 -1.78 -24.17
N GLY A 369 -19.99 -0.74 -24.46
CA GLY A 369 -19.47 0.22 -23.48
C GLY A 369 -18.19 -0.19 -22.72
N LYS A 370 -17.71 -1.43 -22.85
CA LYS A 370 -16.54 -1.93 -22.09
C LYS A 370 -15.52 -2.62 -23.00
N ILE A 371 -14.24 -2.47 -22.65
CA ILE A 371 -13.08 -3.11 -23.26
C ILE A 371 -12.69 -4.29 -22.37
N ARG A 372 -12.42 -5.45 -22.97
CA ARG A 372 -11.92 -6.60 -22.24
C ARG A 372 -10.39 -6.51 -22.16
N LEU A 373 -9.88 -6.22 -20.99
CA LEU A 373 -8.46 -6.29 -20.66
C LEU A 373 -8.11 -7.73 -20.29
N GLN A 374 -7.03 -8.26 -20.83
CA GLN A 374 -6.52 -9.58 -20.50
C GLN A 374 -5.05 -9.48 -20.07
N ILE A 375 -4.68 -10.22 -19.04
CA ILE A 375 -3.31 -10.34 -18.54
C ILE A 375 -2.94 -11.81 -18.57
N THR A 376 -1.89 -12.15 -19.32
CA THR A 376 -1.41 -13.54 -19.46
C THR A 376 -0.09 -13.69 -18.72
N ASP A 377 -0.01 -14.57 -17.72
CA ASP A 377 1.26 -14.86 -17.05
C ASP A 377 2.23 -15.67 -17.94
N PRO A 378 3.51 -15.79 -17.56
CA PRO A 378 4.46 -16.66 -18.25
C PRO A 378 4.04 -18.14 -18.32
N GLU A 379 3.18 -18.59 -17.41
CA GLU A 379 2.63 -19.95 -17.34
C GLU A 379 1.42 -20.19 -18.26
N GLY A 380 0.90 -19.14 -18.92
CA GLY A 380 -0.21 -19.19 -19.87
C GLY A 380 -1.61 -19.07 -19.25
N LYS A 381 -1.74 -18.79 -17.95
CA LYS A 381 -3.01 -18.46 -17.31
C LYS A 381 -3.42 -17.04 -17.70
N VAL A 382 -4.64 -16.92 -18.19
CA VAL A 382 -5.25 -15.66 -18.60
C VAL A 382 -6.20 -15.17 -17.51
N TRP A 383 -5.99 -13.95 -17.04
CA TRP A 383 -6.97 -13.20 -16.27
C TRP A 383 -7.64 -12.16 -17.15
N GLU A 384 -8.94 -11.97 -16.99
CA GLU A 384 -9.72 -11.02 -17.80
C GLU A 384 -10.61 -10.10 -16.95
N ASP A 385 -10.72 -8.84 -17.36
CA ASP A 385 -11.60 -7.86 -16.74
C ASP A 385 -12.17 -6.85 -17.75
N LEU A 386 -13.25 -6.18 -17.38
CA LEU A 386 -14.02 -5.29 -18.24
C LEU A 386 -13.85 -3.83 -17.80
N VAL A 387 -13.01 -3.10 -18.52
CA VAL A 387 -12.72 -1.69 -18.29
C VAL A 387 -13.69 -0.81 -19.10
N PRO A 388 -14.34 0.21 -18.51
CA PRO A 388 -15.17 1.15 -19.27
C PRO A 388 -14.38 1.89 -20.36
N LYS A 389 -14.99 2.07 -21.55
CA LYS A 389 -14.33 2.71 -22.71
C LYS A 389 -13.95 4.18 -22.49
N GLU A 390 -14.63 4.84 -21.56
CA GLU A 390 -14.41 6.25 -21.22
C GLU A 390 -13.21 6.47 -20.28
N LYS A 391 -12.66 5.40 -19.69
CA LYS A 391 -11.43 5.50 -18.90
C LYS A 391 -10.20 5.45 -19.79
N ASN A 392 -9.20 6.23 -19.41
CA ASN A 392 -7.89 6.22 -20.05
C ASN A 392 -7.11 4.98 -19.62
N ILE A 393 -6.98 4.00 -20.53
CA ILE A 393 -6.08 2.87 -20.32
C ILE A 393 -4.65 3.38 -20.50
N LEU A 394 -3.83 3.14 -19.48
CA LEU A 394 -2.45 3.62 -19.46
C LEU A 394 -1.55 2.72 -20.31
N VAL A 395 -1.84 1.41 -20.37
CA VAL A 395 -1.04 0.36 -21.04
C VAL A 395 -1.44 0.11 -22.49
N HIS A 396 -0.53 -0.53 -23.24
CA HIS A 396 -0.75 -0.98 -24.61
C HIS A 396 -0.64 -2.51 -24.72
N GLU A 397 -1.14 -3.04 -25.83
CA GLU A 397 -1.09 -4.47 -26.13
C GLU A 397 0.36 -4.94 -26.33
N GLY A 398 0.70 -6.10 -25.76
CA GLY A 398 2.06 -6.63 -25.72
C GLY A 398 2.94 -6.09 -24.60
N GLN A 399 2.48 -5.10 -23.82
CA GLN A 399 3.22 -4.58 -22.68
C GLN A 399 3.20 -5.58 -21.51
N ILE A 400 4.36 -5.83 -20.90
CA ILE A 400 4.45 -6.61 -19.65
C ILE A 400 4.21 -5.67 -18.46
N VAL A 401 3.38 -6.10 -17.51
CA VAL A 401 3.07 -5.37 -16.25
C VAL A 401 3.33 -6.25 -15.04
N ASN A 402 3.68 -5.63 -13.93
CA ASN A 402 3.80 -6.31 -12.64
C ASN A 402 2.48 -6.27 -11.87
N LYS A 403 2.22 -7.30 -11.05
CA LYS A 403 1.07 -7.31 -10.13
C LYS A 403 1.03 -6.05 -9.26
N GLY A 404 -0.13 -5.40 -9.21
CA GLY A 404 -0.37 -4.16 -8.47
C GLY A 404 0.05 -2.87 -9.20
N GLU A 405 0.60 -2.95 -10.41
CA GLU A 405 0.91 -1.78 -11.24
C GLU A 405 -0.37 -1.14 -11.79
N SER A 406 -0.39 0.20 -11.95
CA SER A 406 -1.56 0.90 -12.47
C SER A 406 -1.72 0.72 -13.99
N VAL A 407 -2.84 0.12 -14.39
CA VAL A 407 -3.18 -0.23 -15.78
C VAL A 407 -4.15 0.78 -16.39
N VAL A 408 -5.05 1.32 -15.57
CA VAL A 408 -6.05 2.30 -15.95
C VAL A 408 -5.91 3.51 -15.05
N ASP A 409 -5.99 4.69 -15.66
CA ASP A 409 -5.85 5.97 -14.98
C ASP A 409 -6.91 6.16 -13.89
N GLY A 410 -6.51 6.84 -12.81
CA GLY A 410 -7.33 7.13 -11.65
C GLY A 410 -6.72 6.70 -10.31
N PRO A 411 -7.24 7.21 -9.18
CA PRO A 411 -6.80 6.82 -7.83
C PRO A 411 -7.00 5.33 -7.57
N ALA A 412 -6.03 4.71 -6.93
CA ALA A 412 -6.10 3.31 -6.54
C ALA A 412 -7.12 3.08 -5.43
N ASP A 413 -7.85 1.97 -5.50
CA ASP A 413 -8.78 1.54 -4.46
C ASP A 413 -8.01 0.88 -3.31
N PRO A 414 -8.12 1.39 -2.07
CA PRO A 414 -7.45 0.79 -0.91
C PRO A 414 -7.73 -0.71 -0.72
N GLN A 415 -8.93 -1.18 -1.09
CA GLN A 415 -9.26 -2.61 -0.99
C GLN A 415 -8.48 -3.46 -2.00
N ASP A 416 -8.26 -2.93 -3.21
CA ASP A 416 -7.48 -3.61 -4.24
C ASP A 416 -5.99 -3.62 -3.86
N ILE A 417 -5.47 -2.55 -3.26
CA ILE A 417 -4.10 -2.51 -2.73
C ILE A 417 -3.90 -3.59 -1.67
N LEU A 418 -4.79 -3.70 -0.69
CA LEU A 418 -4.70 -4.72 0.37
C LEU A 418 -4.65 -6.14 -0.19
N ARG A 419 -5.49 -6.43 -1.19
CA ARG A 419 -5.63 -7.76 -1.78
C ARG A 419 -4.45 -8.13 -2.68
N LEU A 420 -3.92 -7.15 -3.41
CA LEU A 420 -2.86 -7.38 -4.39
C LEU A 420 -1.46 -7.31 -3.81
N LEU A 421 -1.20 -6.27 -3.01
CA LEU A 421 0.10 -5.86 -2.51
C LEU A 421 0.28 -6.13 -1.01
N GLY A 422 -0.82 -6.30 -0.27
CA GLY A 422 -0.79 -6.64 1.15
C GLY A 422 -0.99 -5.44 2.09
N ALA A 423 -0.94 -5.73 3.39
CA ALA A 423 -1.25 -4.74 4.43
C ALA A 423 -0.15 -3.67 4.58
N GLU A 424 1.10 -4.01 4.26
CA GLU A 424 2.23 -3.08 4.35
C GLU A 424 2.16 -2.00 3.29
N GLU A 425 1.97 -2.38 2.03
CA GLU A 425 1.79 -1.44 0.92
C GLU A 425 0.52 -0.60 1.08
N LEU A 426 -0.57 -1.18 1.60
CA LEU A 426 -1.76 -0.43 1.96
C LEU A 426 -1.46 0.66 2.99
N ALA A 427 -0.77 0.30 4.07
CA ALA A 427 -0.47 1.25 5.12
C ALA A 427 0.44 2.36 4.63
N ARG A 428 1.46 2.04 3.83
CA ARG A 428 2.31 3.05 3.17
C ARG A 428 1.47 3.98 2.30
N TYR A 429 0.63 3.45 1.43
CA TYR A 429 -0.26 4.26 0.59
C TYR A 429 -1.17 5.19 1.40
N ILE A 430 -1.82 4.70 2.46
CA ILE A 430 -2.70 5.54 3.30
C ILE A 430 -1.89 6.60 4.04
N VAL A 431 -0.72 6.23 4.60
CA VAL A 431 0.16 7.17 5.29
C VAL A 431 0.60 8.28 4.34
N ASP A 432 1.09 7.93 3.15
CA ASP A 432 1.57 8.90 2.17
C ASP A 432 0.45 9.82 1.67
N GLU A 433 -0.72 9.26 1.28
CA GLU A 433 -1.85 10.07 0.81
C GLU A 433 -2.41 11.01 1.89
N VAL A 434 -2.47 10.56 3.15
CA VAL A 434 -2.92 11.42 4.26
C VAL A 434 -1.85 12.47 4.56
N GLN A 435 -0.58 12.09 4.63
CA GLN A 435 0.52 13.01 4.90
C GLN A 435 0.63 14.09 3.84
N ASP A 436 0.48 13.77 2.56
CA ASP A 436 0.50 14.73 1.47
C ASP A 436 -0.51 15.86 1.69
N VAL A 437 -1.73 15.54 2.15
CA VAL A 437 -2.75 16.55 2.45
C VAL A 437 -2.32 17.44 3.61
N TYR A 438 -1.75 16.89 4.68
CA TYR A 438 -1.30 17.67 5.83
C TYR A 438 -0.04 18.50 5.51
N ARG A 439 0.93 17.93 4.78
CA ARG A 439 2.16 18.60 4.33
C ARG A 439 1.86 19.77 3.41
N LEU A 440 0.93 19.62 2.46
CA LEU A 440 0.47 20.71 1.59
C LEU A 440 -0.09 21.91 2.37
N GLN A 441 -0.58 21.67 3.59
CA GLN A 441 -1.11 22.70 4.48
C GLN A 441 -0.11 23.17 5.55
N GLY A 442 1.14 22.69 5.47
CA GLY A 442 2.23 23.05 6.38
C GLY A 442 2.13 22.41 7.77
N VAL A 443 1.27 21.39 7.96
CA VAL A 443 1.16 20.64 9.21
C VAL A 443 1.99 19.37 9.10
N LYS A 444 2.99 19.22 9.97
CA LYS A 444 3.76 17.98 10.10
C LYS A 444 3.13 17.09 11.16
N ILE A 445 2.73 15.88 10.77
CA ILE A 445 2.26 14.83 11.67
C ILE A 445 3.25 13.68 11.60
N ASN A 446 3.47 12.94 12.70
CA ASN A 446 4.32 11.75 12.64
C ASN A 446 3.53 10.54 12.09
N ASP A 447 4.14 9.80 11.17
CA ASP A 447 3.59 8.60 10.52
C ASP A 447 2.96 7.60 11.53
N LYS A 448 3.55 7.46 12.73
CA LYS A 448 3.08 6.51 13.76
C LYS A 448 1.62 6.72 14.16
N HIS A 449 1.12 7.96 14.12
CA HIS A 449 -0.27 8.24 14.45
C HIS A 449 -1.22 7.70 13.38
N ILE A 450 -0.86 7.82 12.10
CA ILE A 450 -1.66 7.31 10.99
C ILE A 450 -1.60 5.79 10.96
N GLU A 451 -0.42 5.20 11.19
CA GLU A 451 -0.25 3.74 11.32
C GLU A 451 -1.16 3.14 12.41
N VAL A 452 -1.31 3.83 13.53
CA VAL A 452 -2.24 3.43 14.61
C VAL A 452 -3.70 3.39 14.12
N ILE A 453 -4.12 4.34 13.27
CA ILE A 453 -5.45 4.32 12.67
C ILE A 453 -5.58 3.13 11.71
N VAL A 454 -4.61 2.94 10.82
CA VAL A 454 -4.62 1.87 9.82
C VAL A 454 -4.62 0.48 10.48
N ARG A 455 -3.88 0.29 11.58
CA ARG A 455 -3.92 -0.94 12.40
C ARG A 455 -5.35 -1.28 12.83
N GLN A 456 -6.11 -0.28 13.24
CA GLN A 456 -7.48 -0.47 13.70
C GLN A 456 -8.47 -0.67 12.55
N MET A 457 -8.22 -0.09 11.38
CA MET A 457 -9.00 -0.38 10.16
C MET A 457 -8.81 -1.83 9.67
N LEU A 458 -7.68 -2.47 10.02
CA LEU A 458 -7.34 -3.86 9.71
C LEU A 458 -7.56 -4.83 10.89
N ARG A 459 -8.40 -4.45 11.86
CA ARG A 459 -8.67 -5.25 13.06
C ARG A 459 -9.48 -6.53 12.79
N ARG A 460 -10.14 -6.63 11.63
CA ARG A 460 -10.95 -7.80 11.25
C ARG A 460 -10.37 -8.58 10.09
N VAL A 461 -10.67 -9.87 10.08
CA VAL A 461 -10.28 -10.81 9.03
C VAL A 461 -11.50 -11.58 8.55
N VAL A 462 -11.45 -12.05 7.31
CA VAL A 462 -12.45 -12.95 6.72
C VAL A 462 -11.84 -14.33 6.63
N VAL A 463 -12.54 -15.34 7.16
CA VAL A 463 -12.12 -16.74 7.09
C VAL A 463 -12.22 -17.23 5.64
N GLN A 464 -11.11 -17.71 5.08
CA GLN A 464 -11.06 -18.30 3.75
C GLN A 464 -11.27 -19.81 3.80
N ASN A 465 -10.59 -20.49 4.71
CA ASN A 465 -10.77 -21.91 4.98
C ASN A 465 -10.85 -22.11 6.49
N ALA A 466 -11.90 -22.79 6.93
CA ALA A 466 -12.14 -23.03 8.35
C ALA A 466 -11.17 -24.03 8.98
N GLY A 467 -10.50 -24.90 8.22
CA GLY A 467 -9.67 -25.96 8.81
C GLY A 467 -10.47 -26.78 9.82
N ASP A 468 -9.89 -27.00 11.01
CA ASP A 468 -10.54 -27.67 12.15
C ASP A 468 -11.20 -26.70 13.15
N THR A 469 -11.36 -25.43 12.78
CA THR A 469 -12.06 -24.44 13.63
C THR A 469 -13.58 -24.61 13.56
N SER A 470 -14.29 -23.96 14.47
CA SER A 470 -15.75 -23.84 14.42
C SER A 470 -16.26 -22.72 13.49
N TYR A 471 -15.37 -22.01 12.80
CA TYR A 471 -15.74 -20.87 11.97
C TYR A 471 -16.34 -21.29 10.63
N ILE A 472 -17.08 -20.38 10.00
CA ILE A 472 -17.67 -20.57 8.68
C ILE A 472 -16.84 -19.80 7.64
N VAL A 473 -16.71 -20.37 6.43
CA VAL A 473 -16.08 -19.67 5.30
C VAL A 473 -16.84 -18.39 4.98
N GLY A 474 -16.13 -17.26 4.93
CA GLY A 474 -16.69 -15.92 4.74
C GLY A 474 -17.08 -15.19 6.03
N GLU A 475 -16.97 -15.84 7.19
CA GLU A 475 -17.23 -15.23 8.49
C GLU A 475 -16.19 -14.14 8.81
N GLN A 476 -16.66 -13.03 9.41
CA GLN A 476 -15.82 -11.91 9.83
C GLN A 476 -15.53 -11.99 11.32
N VAL A 477 -14.28 -12.26 11.66
CA VAL A 477 -13.81 -12.45 13.03
C VAL A 477 -12.79 -11.37 13.38
N GLU A 478 -12.66 -11.06 14.67
CA GLU A 478 -11.58 -10.20 15.13
C GLU A 478 -10.22 -10.90 14.91
N ARG A 479 -9.22 -10.14 14.42
CA ARG A 479 -7.89 -10.68 14.09
C ARG A 479 -7.22 -11.32 15.32
N SER A 480 -7.33 -10.72 16.50
CA SER A 480 -6.77 -11.24 17.75
C SER A 480 -7.38 -12.57 18.15
N GLU A 481 -8.70 -12.71 18.03
CA GLU A 481 -9.41 -13.96 18.32
C GLU A 481 -8.98 -15.06 17.33
N MET A 482 -8.97 -14.75 16.03
CA MET A 482 -8.54 -15.68 14.98
C MET A 482 -7.12 -16.19 15.23
N LEU A 483 -6.19 -15.31 15.62
CA LEU A 483 -4.82 -15.69 15.94
C LEU A 483 -4.74 -16.58 17.18
N ASN A 484 -5.48 -16.27 18.25
CA ASN A 484 -5.53 -17.09 19.46
C ASN A 484 -6.09 -18.49 19.18
N THR A 485 -7.17 -18.58 18.40
CA THR A 485 -7.77 -19.86 18.00
C THR A 485 -6.79 -20.70 17.18
N ASN A 486 -6.08 -20.07 16.23
CA ASN A 486 -5.07 -20.75 15.43
C ASN A 486 -3.87 -21.22 16.25
N ASP A 487 -3.42 -20.45 17.23
CA ASP A 487 -2.32 -20.85 18.11
C ASP A 487 -2.72 -22.05 18.99
N ALA A 488 -3.95 -22.05 19.51
CA ALA A 488 -4.50 -23.18 20.26
C ALA A 488 -4.60 -24.45 19.39
N LEU A 489 -5.09 -24.33 18.15
CA LEU A 489 -5.17 -25.47 17.23
C LEU A 489 -3.79 -26.00 16.84
N ARG A 490 -2.79 -25.12 16.65
CA ARG A 490 -1.41 -25.54 16.38
C ARG A 490 -0.81 -26.30 17.57
N ALA A 491 -1.10 -25.86 18.80
CA ALA A 491 -0.67 -26.57 20.01
C ALA A 491 -1.30 -27.98 20.09
N ASP A 492 -2.56 -28.12 19.63
CA ASP A 492 -3.28 -29.39 19.54
C ASP A 492 -2.87 -30.26 18.31
N GLY A 493 -1.99 -29.77 17.43
CA GLY A 493 -1.61 -30.45 16.19
C GLY A 493 -2.71 -30.52 15.11
N LYS A 494 -3.74 -29.67 15.22
CA LYS A 494 -4.86 -29.56 14.28
C LYS A 494 -4.57 -28.59 13.14
N ILE A 495 -5.40 -28.61 12.10
CA ILE A 495 -5.27 -27.74 10.94
C ILE A 495 -5.85 -26.35 11.28
N PRO A 496 -5.02 -25.29 11.34
CA PRO A 496 -5.50 -23.93 11.61
C PRO A 496 -6.31 -23.38 10.44
N ALA A 497 -7.21 -22.43 10.70
CA ALA A 497 -7.94 -21.74 9.66
C ALA A 497 -7.05 -20.73 8.92
N THR A 498 -7.30 -20.56 7.62
CA THR A 498 -6.70 -19.51 6.81
C THR A 498 -7.66 -18.34 6.68
N PHE A 499 -7.11 -17.13 6.63
CA PHE A 499 -7.89 -15.90 6.59
C PHE A 499 -7.22 -14.83 5.74
N THR A 500 -8.01 -13.83 5.33
CA THR A 500 -7.52 -12.61 4.69
C THR A 500 -7.92 -11.39 5.49
N ASN A 501 -7.04 -10.39 5.55
CA ASN A 501 -7.34 -9.12 6.21
C ASN A 501 -8.50 -8.40 5.51
N LEU A 502 -9.38 -7.80 6.29
CA LEU A 502 -10.50 -7.00 5.81
C LEU A 502 -10.28 -5.55 6.18
N LEU A 503 -10.22 -4.68 5.17
CA LEU A 503 -10.20 -3.24 5.38
C LEU A 503 -11.60 -2.72 5.68
N LEU A 504 -11.79 -2.15 6.87
CA LEU A 504 -13.04 -1.50 7.26
C LEU A 504 -12.83 -0.01 7.50
N GLY A 505 -13.73 0.82 6.98
CA GLY A 505 -13.78 2.24 7.31
C GLY A 505 -14.03 2.47 8.80
N ILE A 506 -13.55 3.60 9.33
CA ILE A 506 -13.60 3.92 10.77
C ILE A 506 -15.02 3.83 11.38
N THR A 507 -16.06 4.20 10.63
CA THR A 507 -17.47 4.11 11.09
C THR A 507 -17.89 2.65 11.25
N LYS A 508 -17.63 1.81 10.22
CA LYS A 508 -17.99 0.39 10.25
C LYS A 508 -17.13 -0.40 11.25
N ALA A 509 -15.85 -0.07 11.36
CA ALA A 509 -14.94 -0.66 12.34
C ALA A 509 -15.39 -0.35 13.78
N SER A 510 -15.90 0.86 14.06
CA SER A 510 -16.39 1.24 15.39
C SER A 510 -17.67 0.51 15.80
N LEU A 511 -18.59 0.27 14.85
CA LEU A 511 -19.83 -0.50 15.08
C LEU A 511 -19.57 -2.00 15.25
N SER A 512 -18.45 -2.49 14.72
CA SER A 512 -18.08 -3.91 14.74
C SER A 512 -17.07 -4.23 15.86
N THR A 513 -17.06 -3.45 16.94
CA THR A 513 -16.24 -3.71 18.12
C THR A 513 -16.89 -4.79 19.00
N ASP A 514 -16.09 -5.54 19.76
CA ASP A 514 -16.61 -6.62 20.61
C ASP A 514 -17.41 -6.09 21.80
N SER A 515 -17.04 -4.91 22.29
CA SER A 515 -17.82 -4.22 23.30
C SER A 515 -19.10 -3.64 22.71
N PHE A 516 -20.23 -4.28 23.01
CA PHE A 516 -21.53 -3.73 22.64
C PHE A 516 -21.83 -2.43 23.40
N ILE A 517 -21.26 -2.22 24.60
CA ILE A 517 -21.43 -0.97 25.37
C ILE A 517 -20.77 0.19 24.63
N SER A 518 -19.53 0.00 24.16
CA SER A 518 -18.78 1.00 23.39
C SER A 518 -19.40 1.23 22.00
N ALA A 519 -19.81 0.17 21.31
CA ALA A 519 -20.48 0.26 20.02
C ALA A 519 -21.82 1.02 20.12
N ALA A 520 -22.63 0.73 21.15
CA ALA A 520 -23.92 1.36 21.39
C ALA A 520 -23.81 2.87 21.67
N SER A 521 -22.66 3.33 22.19
CA SER A 521 -22.38 4.74 22.47
C SER A 521 -21.95 5.54 21.23
N PHE A 522 -21.68 4.89 20.09
CA PHE A 522 -21.21 5.57 18.87
C PHE A 522 -22.39 5.96 17.97
N GLN A 523 -23.03 4.97 17.32
CA GLN A 523 -24.18 5.14 16.43
C GLN A 523 -25.04 3.87 16.43
N GLU A 524 -26.26 3.93 15.87
CA GLU A 524 -27.14 2.78 15.67
C GLU A 524 -27.46 1.96 16.95
N THR A 525 -27.61 2.65 18.09
CA THR A 525 -27.79 2.07 19.44
C THR A 525 -28.83 0.95 19.49
N THR A 526 -30.02 1.15 18.88
CA THR A 526 -31.10 0.15 18.89
C THR A 526 -30.67 -1.16 18.21
N ARG A 527 -29.97 -1.09 17.07
CA ARG A 527 -29.49 -2.27 16.34
C ARG A 527 -28.47 -3.04 17.18
N VAL A 528 -27.49 -2.32 17.74
CA VAL A 528 -26.41 -2.92 18.55
C VAL A 528 -26.96 -3.62 19.78
N LEU A 529 -27.86 -2.98 20.53
CA LEU A 529 -28.44 -3.57 21.74
C LEU A 529 -29.34 -4.77 21.44
N THR A 530 -30.09 -4.73 20.33
CA THR A 530 -30.95 -5.85 19.91
C THR A 530 -30.10 -7.07 19.56
N GLU A 531 -29.03 -6.89 18.79
CA GLU A 531 -28.10 -7.97 18.44
C GLU A 531 -27.43 -8.55 19.69
N ALA A 532 -26.96 -7.69 20.60
CA ALA A 532 -26.35 -8.11 21.85
C ALA A 532 -27.31 -8.92 22.73
N ALA A 533 -28.59 -8.52 22.78
CA ALA A 533 -29.64 -9.24 23.52
C ALA A 533 -29.95 -10.60 22.90
N ILE A 534 -30.06 -10.69 21.57
CA ILE A 534 -30.32 -11.96 20.85
C ILE A 534 -29.17 -12.95 21.07
N MET A 535 -27.93 -12.48 20.97
CA MET A 535 -26.73 -13.32 21.13
C MET A 535 -26.34 -13.57 22.58
N GLY A 536 -26.97 -12.90 23.55
CA GLY A 536 -26.59 -12.97 24.97
C GLY A 536 -25.15 -12.51 25.22
N LYS A 537 -24.67 -11.49 24.49
CA LYS A 537 -23.28 -11.01 24.57
C LYS A 537 -22.93 -10.57 25.98
N ARG A 538 -21.68 -10.85 26.38
CA ARG A 538 -21.09 -10.39 27.65
C ARG A 538 -19.93 -9.46 27.34
N ASP A 539 -19.88 -8.32 28.02
CA ASP A 539 -18.83 -7.33 27.82
C ASP A 539 -17.68 -7.55 28.81
N GLY A 540 -16.44 -7.57 28.29
CA GLY A 540 -15.23 -7.76 29.09
C GLY A 540 -14.70 -6.48 29.75
N LEU A 541 -15.29 -5.31 29.46
CA LEU A 541 -14.88 -3.99 29.98
C LEU A 541 -13.37 -3.73 29.81
N ARG A 542 -12.85 -4.01 28.62
CA ARG A 542 -11.41 -3.92 28.31
C ARG A 542 -11.00 -2.57 27.73
N GLY A 543 -11.95 -1.84 27.17
CA GLY A 543 -11.76 -0.54 26.54
C GLY A 543 -11.95 0.62 27.50
N LEU A 544 -11.63 1.81 27.00
CA LEU A 544 -11.76 3.05 27.76
C LEU A 544 -13.23 3.41 27.99
N LYS A 545 -14.07 3.38 26.94
CA LYS A 545 -15.45 3.87 27.01
C LYS A 545 -16.33 3.04 27.92
N GLU A 546 -16.21 1.71 27.88
CA GLU A 546 -17.07 0.89 28.73
C GLU A 546 -16.85 1.20 30.21
N ASN A 547 -15.59 1.35 30.61
CA ASN A 547 -15.25 1.67 32.00
C ASN A 547 -15.72 3.07 32.39
N VAL A 548 -15.63 4.07 31.49
CA VAL A 548 -16.20 5.41 31.72
C VAL A 548 -17.71 5.33 31.92
N ILE A 549 -18.44 4.60 31.05
CA ILE A 549 -19.90 4.50 31.10
C ILE A 549 -20.38 3.80 32.38
N VAL A 550 -19.66 2.76 32.82
CA VAL A 550 -19.99 1.98 34.03
C VAL A 550 -19.47 2.64 35.31
N GLY A 551 -18.63 3.68 35.21
CA GLY A 551 -18.06 4.40 36.35
C GLY A 551 -16.89 3.67 37.03
N ARG A 552 -16.16 2.83 36.29
CA ARG A 552 -14.91 2.17 36.74
C ARG A 552 -13.69 2.96 36.27
N LEU A 553 -12.54 2.71 36.90
CA LEU A 553 -11.26 3.25 36.42
C LEU A 553 -10.98 2.75 35.01
N ILE A 554 -10.56 3.65 34.12
CA ILE A 554 -10.20 3.30 32.75
C ILE A 554 -8.95 2.41 32.72
N PRO A 555 -8.84 1.44 31.79
CA PRO A 555 -7.68 0.55 31.69
C PRO A 555 -6.50 1.21 30.97
N ALA A 556 -6.15 2.43 31.40
CA ALA A 556 -5.02 3.21 30.91
C ALA A 556 -4.42 4.04 32.05
N GLY A 557 -3.15 4.43 31.92
CA GLY A 557 -2.39 5.17 32.92
C GLY A 557 -2.45 4.50 34.30
N THR A 558 -2.80 5.28 35.32
CA THR A 558 -2.95 4.79 36.70
C THR A 558 -4.04 3.72 36.86
N GLY A 559 -5.04 3.71 35.99
CA GLY A 559 -6.09 2.71 36.02
C GLY A 559 -5.65 1.35 35.46
N LEU A 560 -4.66 1.30 34.55
CA LEU A 560 -4.06 0.03 34.11
C LEU A 560 -3.40 -0.69 35.29
N ALA A 561 -2.58 0.02 36.07
CA ALA A 561 -1.94 -0.51 37.26
C ALA A 561 -2.95 -1.04 38.30
N TYR A 562 -4.09 -0.35 38.44
CA TYR A 562 -5.20 -0.82 39.30
C TYR A 562 -5.80 -2.13 38.79
N HIS A 563 -6.06 -2.26 37.48
CA HIS A 563 -6.61 -3.47 36.88
C HIS A 563 -5.62 -4.64 36.92
N GLU A 564 -4.33 -4.39 36.73
CA GLU A 564 -3.27 -5.40 36.87
C GLU A 564 -3.17 -5.91 38.31
N ALA A 565 -3.08 -5.00 39.30
CA ALA A 565 -3.05 -5.38 40.71
C ALA A 565 -4.32 -6.16 41.12
N ARG A 566 -5.48 -5.76 40.59
CA ARG A 566 -6.73 -6.47 40.81
C ARG A 566 -6.72 -7.86 40.18
N LYS A 567 -6.22 -8.00 38.95
CA LYS A 567 -6.14 -9.28 38.23
C LYS A 567 -5.17 -10.25 38.92
N VAL A 568 -4.04 -9.74 39.41
CA VAL A 568 -3.10 -10.53 40.22
C VAL A 568 -3.79 -11.03 41.48
N ARG A 569 -4.52 -10.16 42.20
CA ARG A 569 -5.27 -10.57 43.39
C ARG A 569 -6.35 -11.61 43.07
N GLU A 570 -7.18 -11.39 42.04
CA GLU A 570 -8.22 -12.33 41.63
C GLU A 570 -7.61 -13.69 41.23
N ASN A 571 -6.47 -13.70 40.51
CA ASN A 571 -5.77 -14.93 40.17
C ASN A 571 -5.20 -15.65 41.41
N MET A 572 -4.71 -14.91 42.40
CA MET A 572 -4.25 -15.49 43.67
C MET A 572 -5.41 -16.10 44.44
N ASP A 573 -6.53 -15.37 44.56
CA ASP A 573 -7.74 -15.84 45.23
C ASP A 573 -8.32 -17.10 44.53
N ASP A 574 -8.30 -17.13 43.19
CA ASP A 574 -8.76 -18.29 42.41
C ASP A 574 -7.81 -19.48 42.52
N ALA A 575 -6.49 -19.25 42.53
CA ALA A 575 -5.50 -20.29 42.77
C ALA A 575 -5.65 -20.89 44.18
N GLU A 576 -5.91 -20.05 45.18
CA GLU A 576 -6.18 -20.49 46.55
C GLU A 576 -7.47 -21.32 46.62
N ARG A 577 -8.55 -20.87 45.97
CA ARG A 577 -9.80 -21.65 45.87
C ARG A 577 -9.61 -22.99 45.17
N ARG A 578 -8.84 -23.05 44.09
CA ARG A 578 -8.52 -24.31 43.40
C ARG A 578 -7.70 -25.23 44.29
N ALA A 579 -6.71 -24.71 44.99
CA ALA A 579 -5.90 -25.49 45.93
C ALA A 579 -6.75 -26.05 47.08
N ILE A 580 -7.69 -25.27 47.62
CA ILE A 580 -8.65 -25.75 48.64
C ILE A 580 -9.55 -26.84 48.07
N ALA A 581 -10.12 -26.64 46.87
CA ALA A 581 -10.98 -27.63 46.24
C ALA A 581 -10.23 -28.93 45.89
N GLU A 582 -8.97 -28.84 45.46
CA GLU A 582 -8.10 -30.00 45.21
C GLU A 582 -7.74 -30.73 46.51
N ALA A 583 -7.48 -30.00 47.59
CA ALA A 583 -7.23 -30.58 48.92
C ALA A 583 -8.48 -31.27 49.48
N GLU A 584 -9.66 -30.65 49.39
CA GLU A 584 -10.93 -31.26 49.79
C GLU A 584 -11.25 -32.50 48.95
N ALA A 585 -11.01 -32.46 47.63
CA ALA A 585 -11.18 -33.61 46.76
C ALA A 585 -10.21 -34.76 47.09
N ALA A 586 -8.96 -34.44 47.45
CA ALA A 586 -7.97 -35.43 47.88
C ALA A 586 -8.33 -36.05 49.24
N GLU A 587 -8.85 -35.27 50.19
CA GLU A 587 -9.35 -35.78 51.48
C GLU A 587 -10.57 -36.69 51.30
N LEU A 588 -11.52 -36.33 50.44
CA LEU A 588 -12.67 -37.17 50.08
C LEU A 588 -12.26 -38.47 49.37
N ALA A 589 -11.26 -38.41 48.48
CA ALA A 589 -10.72 -39.60 47.83
C ALA A 589 -10.02 -40.53 48.83
N GLY A 590 -9.23 -39.99 49.76
CA GLY A 590 -8.58 -40.75 50.83
C GLY A 590 -9.56 -41.40 51.81
N GLN A 591 -10.69 -40.74 52.11
CA GLN A 591 -11.76 -41.34 52.93
C GLN A 591 -12.46 -42.50 52.22
N SER A 592 -12.65 -42.41 50.89
CA SER A 592 -13.25 -43.48 50.10
C SER A 592 -12.37 -44.74 49.99
N GLU A 593 -11.04 -44.59 49.98
CA GLU A 593 -10.11 -45.72 49.99
C GLU A 593 -10.06 -46.44 51.36
N VAL A 594 -10.26 -45.71 52.46
CA VAL A 594 -10.33 -46.29 53.82
C VAL A 594 -11.63 -47.10 54.01
N GLU A 595 -12.77 -46.63 53.49
CA GLU A 595 -14.04 -47.38 53.54
C GLU A 595 -14.02 -48.65 52.65
N LEU A 596 -13.30 -48.64 51.52
CA LEU A 596 -13.10 -49.83 50.67
C LEU A 596 -12.12 -50.84 51.27
N GLY A 597 -11.15 -50.39 52.08
CA GLY A 597 -10.20 -51.24 52.79
C GLY A 597 -10.82 -52.00 53.96
N GLU A 598 -11.75 -51.39 54.71
CA GLU A 598 -12.43 -52.07 55.82
C GLU A 598 -13.45 -53.12 55.34
N GLY A 599 -14.09 -52.92 54.17
CA GLY A 599 -15.02 -53.88 53.57
C GLY A 599 -14.37 -55.17 53.04
N ALA A 600 -13.08 -55.16 52.69
CA ALA A 600 -12.35 -56.33 52.19
C ALA A 600 -11.74 -57.21 53.30
N SER A 601 -11.82 -56.77 54.57
CA SER A 601 -11.30 -57.49 55.74
C SER A 601 -12.37 -58.29 56.50
N ALA A 602 -13.60 -58.36 55.96
CA ALA A 602 -14.77 -58.98 56.57
C ALA A 602 -15.40 -60.11 55.73
N GLU A 603 -14.61 -60.83 54.92
CA GLU A 603 -14.98 -62.16 54.34
C GLU A 603 -14.16 -63.30 54.96
#